data_AF-A0A7D5KG98-F1
#
_entry.id   AF-A0A7D5KG98-F1
#
_cell.length_a   1.000
_cell.length_b   1.000
_cell.length_c   1.000
_cell.angle_alpha   90.00
_cell.angle_beta   90.00
_cell.angle_gamma   90.00
#
_symmetry.space_group_name_H-M   'P 1'
#
loop_
_entity.id
_entity.type
_entity.pdbx_description
1 polymer ?
#
loop_
_entity_poly.entity_id
_entity_poly.type
_entity_poly.pdbx_seq_one_letter_code
_entity_poly.pdbx_strand_id
1 'polypeptide(L)'
;MGDPIAQRAVEVGSKKGGSSRTVTDQEGRFKQEVPANTHCRVGFYKYKYGPLPQKPDGIPHVCSLGRYPTVPGNNDLGTLQIEQAHLVEARALDSEGNPVGNADVRLYAEGVDGDYWGTGPNSLTTNHEGFVVVDDSPYTGMELIGSIDFSISIPNKNGGSIEYERKFYVDEPLSITAQIGEGMTISSVEKKSTETQEMTPVETTAGTSEPTVEPSPKATEASGSLTTRPPRTQTGNETSQNDKVERRGFFSNDSAGEEFEALSDPFVLTVAGFALSACGIAHQLIRGS
;
A
#
# COMPACT_ATOMS: atom_id res chain seq x y z
N MET A 1 4.39 -15.31 16.96
CA MET A 1 3.55 -14.28 16.33
C MET A 1 4.50 -13.22 15.82
N GLY A 2 4.30 -12.74 14.58
CA GLY A 2 5.09 -11.63 14.03
C GLY A 2 4.63 -10.28 14.57
N ASP A 3 5.41 -9.24 14.28
CA ASP A 3 5.09 -7.86 14.68
C ASP A 3 3.91 -7.29 13.88
N PRO A 4 3.09 -6.41 14.46
CA PRO A 4 1.99 -5.76 13.75
C PRO A 4 2.52 -4.84 12.66
N ILE A 5 1.87 -4.88 11.49
CA ILE A 5 2.24 -4.05 10.34
C ILE A 5 1.35 -2.81 10.29
N ALA A 6 1.85 -1.73 10.88
CA ALA A 6 1.12 -0.48 11.07
C ALA A 6 1.22 0.50 9.90
N GLN A 7 0.19 1.34 9.71
CA GLN A 7 0.19 2.43 8.74
C GLN A 7 0.50 1.97 7.31
N ARG A 8 -0.15 0.90 6.86
CA ARG A 8 -0.02 0.34 5.50
C ARG A 8 -1.37 0.28 4.83
N ALA A 9 -1.41 0.39 3.50
CA ALA A 9 -2.68 0.32 2.79
C ALA A 9 -3.14 -1.13 2.62
N VAL A 10 -4.43 -1.33 2.83
CA VAL A 10 -5.15 -2.56 2.49
C VAL A 10 -6.20 -2.18 1.47
N GLU A 11 -6.20 -2.86 0.33
CA GLU A 11 -7.19 -2.66 -0.71
C GLU A 11 -8.14 -3.86 -0.78
N VAL A 12 -9.43 -3.57 -0.75
CA VAL A 12 -10.48 -4.58 -0.83
C VAL A 12 -11.24 -4.38 -2.13
N GLY A 13 -11.14 -5.38 -3.02
CA GLY A 13 -11.79 -5.41 -4.32
C GLY A 13 -12.96 -6.37 -4.35
N SER A 14 -13.98 -6.07 -5.14
CA SER A 14 -15.10 -6.97 -5.39
C SER A 14 -15.67 -6.74 -6.79
N LYS A 15 -16.28 -7.78 -7.37
CA LYS A 15 -16.97 -7.64 -8.67
C LYS A 15 -18.23 -6.77 -8.59
N LYS A 16 -18.85 -6.67 -7.40
CA LYS A 16 -20.10 -5.93 -7.18
C LYS A 16 -19.90 -4.46 -6.79
N GLY A 17 -18.80 -4.14 -6.09
CA GLY A 17 -18.59 -2.83 -5.46
C GLY A 17 -17.32 -2.09 -5.90
N GLY A 18 -16.57 -2.61 -6.88
CA GLY A 18 -15.28 -2.04 -7.27
C GLY A 18 -14.19 -2.31 -6.23
N SER A 19 -13.14 -1.48 -6.18
CA SER A 19 -12.13 -1.52 -5.13
C SER A 19 -12.18 -0.30 -4.22
N SER A 20 -11.85 -0.52 -2.96
CA SER A 20 -11.80 0.49 -1.92
C SER A 20 -10.56 0.27 -1.07
N ARG A 21 -9.97 1.35 -0.55
CA ARG A 21 -8.72 1.29 0.20
C ARG A 21 -8.91 1.81 1.62
N THR A 22 -8.32 1.11 2.57
CA THR A 22 -8.20 1.47 3.98
C THR A 22 -6.75 1.40 4.42
N VAL A 23 -6.47 1.72 5.68
CA VAL A 23 -5.12 1.76 6.25
C VAL A 23 -5.11 1.04 7.60
N THR A 24 -4.05 0.28 7.87
CA THR A 24 -3.85 -0.33 9.18
C THR A 24 -3.52 0.71 10.28
N ASP A 25 -4.06 0.52 11.48
CA ASP A 25 -3.73 1.30 12.67
C ASP A 25 -2.34 0.94 13.24
N GLN A 26 -2.04 1.33 14.49
CA GLN A 26 -0.73 1.05 15.11
C GLN A 26 -0.58 -0.43 15.50
N GLU A 27 -1.69 -1.12 15.65
CA GLU A 27 -1.81 -2.53 16.01
C GLU A 27 -1.94 -3.42 14.77
N GLY A 28 -1.84 -2.85 13.56
CA GLY A 28 -1.97 -3.59 12.30
C GLY A 28 -3.41 -3.93 11.91
N ARG A 29 -4.40 -3.29 12.55
CA ARG A 29 -5.83 -3.57 12.34
C ARG A 29 -6.43 -2.65 11.31
N PHE A 30 -7.42 -3.13 10.56
CA PHE A 30 -8.18 -2.35 9.59
C PHE A 30 -9.67 -2.66 9.67
N LYS A 31 -10.48 -1.71 9.20
CA LYS A 31 -11.92 -1.87 8.99
C LYS A 31 -12.29 -1.30 7.62
N GLN A 32 -13.13 -2.00 6.86
CA GLN A 32 -13.55 -1.58 5.52
C GLN A 32 -14.99 -2.05 5.24
N GLU A 33 -15.81 -1.14 4.72
CA GLU A 33 -17.13 -1.50 4.20
C GLU A 33 -17.00 -2.26 2.89
N VAL A 34 -17.77 -3.34 2.74
CA VAL A 34 -17.76 -4.24 1.59
C VAL A 34 -19.17 -4.61 1.17
N PRO A 35 -19.42 -4.93 -0.11
CA PRO A 35 -20.71 -5.50 -0.51
C PRO A 35 -20.92 -6.86 0.17
N ALA A 36 -22.14 -7.15 0.64
CA ALA A 36 -22.46 -8.46 1.20
C ALA A 36 -22.83 -9.50 0.13
N ASN A 37 -22.83 -10.78 0.52
CA ASN A 37 -23.23 -11.92 -0.30
C ASN A 37 -22.42 -11.98 -1.61
N THR A 38 -21.11 -11.79 -1.50
CA THR A 38 -20.13 -11.93 -2.58
C THR A 38 -18.78 -12.38 -2.04
N HIS A 39 -17.77 -12.42 -2.90
CA HIS A 39 -16.39 -12.61 -2.49
C HIS A 39 -15.64 -11.31 -2.72
N CYS A 40 -14.87 -10.90 -1.72
CA CYS A 40 -13.96 -9.80 -1.82
C CYS A 40 -12.52 -10.33 -1.80
N ARG A 41 -11.67 -9.70 -2.62
CA ARG A 41 -10.23 -9.94 -2.67
C ARG A 41 -9.54 -8.87 -1.84
N VAL A 42 -8.49 -9.26 -1.11
CA VAL A 42 -7.76 -8.35 -0.23
C VAL A 42 -6.30 -8.31 -0.68
N GLY A 43 -5.83 -7.11 -1.02
CA GLY A 43 -4.46 -6.80 -1.35
C GLY A 43 -3.82 -5.95 -0.26
N PHE A 44 -2.52 -6.09 -0.09
CA PHE A 44 -1.72 -5.30 0.84
C PHE A 44 -0.66 -4.51 0.08
N TYR A 45 -0.38 -3.30 0.56
CA TYR A 45 0.62 -2.40 -0.01
C TYR A 45 1.51 -1.81 1.08
N LYS A 46 2.83 -1.76 0.83
CA LYS A 46 3.81 -1.17 1.76
C LYS A 46 3.59 0.33 2.02
N TYR A 47 2.90 1.02 1.13
CA TYR A 47 2.63 2.45 1.27
C TYR A 47 1.24 2.69 1.85
N LYS A 48 1.08 3.80 2.57
CA LYS A 48 -0.23 4.26 3.07
C LYS A 48 -0.94 5.12 2.02
N TYR A 49 -0.28 6.20 1.62
CA TYR A 49 -0.66 7.15 0.58
C TYR A 49 0.62 7.71 -0.05
N GLY A 50 0.58 8.10 -1.31
CA GLY A 50 1.73 8.70 -1.98
C GLY A 50 2.74 7.66 -2.49
N PRO A 51 4.03 8.04 -2.60
CA PRO A 51 5.05 7.20 -3.23
C PRO A 51 5.31 5.93 -2.42
N LEU A 52 5.84 4.92 -3.10
CA LEU A 52 6.26 3.68 -2.46
C LEU A 52 7.45 3.94 -1.52
N PRO A 53 7.46 3.37 -0.30
CA PRO A 53 8.62 3.43 0.57
C PRO A 53 9.85 2.84 -0.09
N GLN A 54 10.92 3.63 -0.08
CA GLN A 54 12.14 3.35 -0.81
C GLN A 54 13.09 2.38 -0.09
N LYS A 55 13.06 2.35 1.24
CA LYS A 55 14.00 1.56 2.05
C LYS A 55 13.52 0.11 2.19
N PRO A 56 14.39 -0.89 1.94
CA PRO A 56 14.11 -2.28 2.27
C PRO A 56 13.92 -2.49 3.78
N ASP A 57 12.86 -3.18 4.17
CA ASP A 57 12.51 -3.49 5.58
C ASP A 57 11.89 -4.89 5.79
N GLY A 58 11.88 -5.73 4.76
CA GLY A 58 11.30 -7.07 4.76
C GLY A 58 9.79 -7.12 4.52
N ILE A 59 9.13 -5.97 4.33
CA ILE A 59 7.69 -5.89 4.03
C ILE A 59 7.49 -5.81 2.52
N PRO A 60 6.64 -6.66 1.91
CA PRO A 60 6.44 -6.65 0.47
C PRO A 60 5.85 -5.33 -0.01
N HIS A 61 6.35 -4.82 -1.13
CA HIS A 61 5.80 -3.64 -1.79
C HIS A 61 4.31 -3.81 -2.09
N VAL A 62 3.93 -5.00 -2.56
CA VAL A 62 2.56 -5.42 -2.77
C VAL A 62 2.44 -6.94 -2.64
N CYS A 63 1.35 -7.42 -2.06
CA CYS A 63 1.01 -8.85 -2.07
C CYS A 63 -0.52 -9.07 -2.01
N SER A 64 -0.95 -10.26 -2.41
CA SER A 64 -2.33 -10.71 -2.20
C SER A 64 -2.46 -11.38 -0.84
N LEU A 65 -3.41 -10.92 -0.01
CA LEU A 65 -3.78 -11.59 1.25
C LEU A 65 -4.84 -12.67 1.04
N GLY A 66 -5.49 -12.69 -0.11
CA GLY A 66 -6.41 -13.75 -0.52
C GLY A 66 -7.82 -13.25 -0.80
N ARG A 67 -8.76 -14.20 -0.75
CA ARG A 67 -10.16 -14.01 -1.14
C ARG A 67 -11.08 -14.53 -0.05
N TYR A 68 -12.01 -13.69 0.37
CA TYR A 68 -12.87 -13.94 1.52
C TYR A 68 -14.34 -13.78 1.13
N PRO A 69 -15.22 -14.71 1.55
CA PRO A 69 -16.66 -14.52 1.41
C PRO A 69 -17.12 -13.38 2.31
N THR A 70 -18.21 -12.72 1.91
CA THR A 70 -18.85 -11.65 2.67
C THR A 70 -20.29 -12.04 3.00
N VAL A 71 -20.69 -11.84 4.25
CA VAL A 71 -22.08 -11.88 4.69
C VAL A 71 -22.51 -10.48 5.16
N PRO A 72 -23.83 -10.20 5.23
CA PRO A 72 -24.33 -8.97 5.82
C PRO A 72 -23.82 -8.79 7.25
N GLY A 73 -23.44 -7.56 7.62
CA GLY A 73 -22.89 -7.24 8.94
C GLY A 73 -21.37 -7.43 9.02
N ASN A 74 -20.86 -7.67 10.22
CA ASN A 74 -19.43 -7.74 10.50
C ASN A 74 -18.87 -9.12 10.13
N ASN A 75 -17.77 -9.11 9.37
CA ASN A 75 -16.99 -10.29 9.03
C ASN A 75 -15.58 -10.09 9.60
N ASP A 76 -15.26 -10.84 10.64
CA ASP A 76 -13.89 -10.89 11.17
C ASP A 76 -13.06 -11.87 10.32
N LEU A 77 -11.98 -11.36 9.74
CA LEU A 77 -11.03 -12.13 8.95
C LEU A 77 -9.95 -12.77 9.83
N GLY A 78 -9.94 -12.48 11.13
CA GLY A 78 -8.91 -12.91 12.06
C GLY A 78 -7.54 -12.32 11.72
N THR A 79 -6.48 -12.94 12.21
CA THR A 79 -5.12 -12.50 11.91
C THR A 79 -4.71 -12.87 10.49
N LEU A 80 -4.46 -11.87 9.65
CA LEU A 80 -3.86 -12.05 8.34
C LEU A 80 -2.34 -11.98 8.46
N GLN A 81 -1.65 -13.03 8.03
CA GLN A 81 -0.18 -13.08 8.05
C GLN A 81 0.38 -12.58 6.73
N ILE A 82 1.45 -11.78 6.82
CA ILE A 82 2.25 -11.36 5.68
C ILE A 82 3.61 -12.02 5.84
N GLU A 83 3.98 -12.84 4.86
CA GLU A 83 5.29 -13.47 4.82
C GLU A 83 6.39 -12.43 4.57
N GLN A 84 7.59 -12.73 5.06
CA GLN A 84 8.75 -11.88 4.84
C GLN A 84 9.05 -11.77 3.34
N ALA A 85 9.20 -10.55 2.84
CA ALA A 85 9.57 -10.33 1.46
C ALA A 85 11.06 -10.59 1.19
N HIS A 86 11.37 -10.91 -0.06
CA HIS A 86 12.72 -11.09 -0.55
C HIS A 86 13.10 -9.96 -1.49
N LEU A 87 14.38 -9.56 -1.44
CA LEU A 87 14.90 -8.57 -2.36
C LEU A 87 15.05 -9.17 -3.76
N VAL A 88 14.38 -8.57 -4.73
CA VAL A 88 14.48 -8.89 -6.14
C VAL A 88 15.17 -7.74 -6.85
N GLU A 89 16.38 -7.98 -7.35
CA GLU A 89 17.11 -7.02 -8.15
C GLU A 89 16.79 -7.24 -9.62
N ALA A 90 16.45 -6.17 -10.34
CA ALA A 90 16.15 -6.25 -11.77
C ALA A 90 16.98 -5.22 -12.53
N ARG A 91 17.44 -5.58 -13.73
CA ARG A 91 18.30 -4.73 -14.55
C ARG A 91 17.90 -4.74 -16.03
N ALA A 92 17.91 -3.57 -16.67
CA ALA A 92 17.72 -3.39 -18.11
C ALA A 92 19.05 -3.13 -18.83
N LEU A 93 19.28 -3.85 -19.92
CA LEU A 93 20.46 -3.73 -20.78
C LEU A 93 20.08 -3.56 -22.26
N ASP A 94 20.91 -2.83 -23.01
CA ASP A 94 20.79 -2.74 -24.47
C ASP A 94 21.40 -3.98 -25.18
N SER A 95 21.38 -3.99 -26.51
CA SER A 95 21.88 -5.13 -27.30
C SER A 95 23.39 -5.37 -27.19
N GLU A 96 24.13 -4.39 -26.69
CA GLU A 96 25.57 -4.46 -26.47
C GLU A 96 25.90 -4.85 -25.01
N GLY A 97 24.88 -5.00 -24.16
CA GLY A 97 25.03 -5.30 -22.74
C GLY A 97 25.27 -4.06 -21.87
N ASN A 98 25.10 -2.85 -22.41
CA ASN A 98 25.23 -1.61 -21.65
C ASN A 98 23.98 -1.35 -20.81
N PRO A 99 24.09 -0.72 -19.62
CA PRO A 99 22.94 -0.38 -18.80
C PRO A 99 22.01 0.63 -19.47
N VAL A 100 20.70 0.44 -19.31
CA VAL A 100 19.67 1.34 -19.81
C VAL A 100 18.85 1.92 -18.66
N GLY A 101 18.95 3.23 -18.48
CA GLY A 101 18.08 3.97 -17.56
C GLY A 101 16.71 4.32 -18.14
N ASN A 102 15.79 4.68 -17.27
CA ASN A 102 14.41 5.07 -17.58
C ASN A 102 13.59 4.00 -18.31
N ALA A 103 13.87 2.72 -18.10
CA ALA A 103 12.95 1.65 -18.49
C ALA A 103 11.72 1.66 -17.55
N ASP A 104 10.51 1.60 -18.10
CA ASP A 104 9.26 1.53 -17.32
C ASP A 104 9.11 0.10 -16.79
N VAL A 105 8.83 -0.03 -15.50
CA VAL A 105 8.64 -1.33 -14.84
C VAL A 105 7.26 -1.41 -14.25
N ARG A 106 6.59 -2.53 -14.50
CA ARG A 106 5.29 -2.84 -13.89
C ARG A 106 5.40 -4.17 -13.19
N LEU A 107 4.81 -4.21 -12.00
CA LEU A 107 4.67 -5.44 -11.26
C LEU A 107 3.25 -5.57 -10.74
N TYR A 108 2.77 -6.80 -10.78
CA TYR A 108 1.50 -7.20 -10.17
C TYR A 108 1.72 -8.43 -9.30
N ALA A 109 1.33 -8.34 -8.03
CA ALA A 109 1.18 -9.53 -7.22
C ALA A 109 -0.10 -10.25 -7.64
N GLU A 110 0.03 -11.51 -8.05
CA GLU A 110 -1.09 -12.34 -8.45
C GLU A 110 -1.75 -12.97 -7.21
N GLY A 111 -3.07 -12.80 -7.14
CA GLY A 111 -3.92 -13.44 -6.15
C GLY A 111 -4.60 -14.69 -6.70
N VAL A 112 -5.62 -15.15 -5.98
CA VAL A 112 -6.43 -16.30 -6.39
C VAL A 112 -7.31 -15.92 -7.60
N ASP A 113 -7.60 -16.87 -8.48
CA ASP A 113 -8.51 -16.72 -9.64
C ASP A 113 -8.13 -15.62 -10.65
N GLY A 114 -6.83 -15.29 -10.77
CA GLY A 114 -6.34 -14.28 -11.72
C GLY A 114 -6.60 -12.83 -11.27
N ASP A 115 -6.73 -12.61 -9.95
CA ASP A 115 -6.71 -11.28 -9.36
C ASP A 115 -5.28 -10.70 -9.36
N TYR A 116 -5.15 -9.38 -9.51
CA TYR A 116 -3.85 -8.69 -9.58
C TYR A 116 -3.85 -7.43 -8.70
N TRP A 117 -2.74 -7.22 -8.01
CA TRP A 117 -2.47 -6.02 -7.21
C TRP A 117 -1.18 -5.38 -7.72
N GLY A 118 -1.30 -4.21 -8.36
CA GLY A 118 -0.16 -3.50 -8.93
C GLY A 118 0.22 -2.26 -8.14
N THR A 119 1.47 -1.84 -8.21
CA THR A 119 1.99 -0.62 -7.58
C THR A 119 1.54 0.68 -8.25
N GLY A 120 0.84 0.57 -9.38
CA GLY A 120 0.45 1.70 -10.21
C GLY A 120 1.49 2.03 -11.29
N PRO A 121 1.13 2.82 -12.31
CA PRO A 121 2.05 3.20 -13.38
C PRO A 121 3.13 4.15 -12.86
N ASN A 122 4.32 4.08 -13.45
CA ASN A 122 5.46 4.98 -13.22
C ASN A 122 6.05 4.98 -11.80
N SER A 123 5.71 4.01 -10.95
CA SER A 123 6.28 3.91 -9.59
C SER A 123 7.67 3.26 -9.57
N LEU A 124 8.08 2.65 -10.70
CA LEU A 124 9.29 1.86 -10.82
C LEU A 124 9.94 2.16 -12.18
N THR A 125 11.20 2.57 -12.14
CA THR A 125 12.01 2.81 -13.34
C THR A 125 13.42 2.31 -13.12
N THR A 126 14.20 2.17 -14.20
CA THR A 126 15.63 1.89 -14.04
C THR A 126 16.44 3.17 -13.86
N ASN A 127 17.43 3.14 -12.97
CA ASN A 127 18.42 4.22 -12.81
C ASN A 127 19.45 4.21 -13.95
N HIS A 128 20.42 5.13 -13.92
CA HIS A 128 21.47 5.23 -14.94
C HIS A 128 22.39 3.99 -15.05
N GLU A 129 22.44 3.14 -14.02
CA GLU A 129 23.16 1.86 -14.02
C GLU A 129 22.30 0.68 -14.51
N GLY A 130 21.06 0.98 -14.91
CA GLY A 130 20.08 0.04 -15.44
C GLY A 130 19.30 -0.70 -14.37
N PHE A 131 19.51 -0.45 -13.08
CA PHE A 131 18.83 -1.16 -12.00
C PHE A 131 17.48 -0.54 -11.69
N VAL A 132 16.48 -1.39 -11.43
CA VAL A 132 15.15 -0.95 -11.01
C VAL A 132 15.23 -0.28 -9.64
N VAL A 133 14.62 0.90 -9.54
CA VAL A 133 14.48 1.71 -8.34
C VAL A 133 13.03 2.16 -8.18
N VAL A 134 12.67 2.46 -6.93
CA VAL A 134 11.37 3.04 -6.56
C VAL A 134 11.50 4.56 -6.50
N ASP A 135 10.81 5.33 -7.36
CA ASP A 135 10.75 6.81 -7.31
C ASP A 135 12.12 7.50 -7.05
N ASP A 136 13.14 7.24 -7.86
CA ASP A 136 14.52 7.77 -7.70
C ASP A 136 15.20 7.42 -6.36
N SER A 137 14.75 6.35 -5.71
CA SER A 137 15.37 5.80 -4.50
C SER A 137 16.88 5.56 -4.66
N PRO A 138 17.68 5.83 -3.61
CA PRO A 138 19.08 5.40 -3.58
C PRO A 138 19.25 3.88 -3.40
N TYR A 139 18.15 3.17 -3.12
CA TYR A 139 18.10 1.71 -3.00
C TYR A 139 17.58 1.10 -4.30
N THR A 140 18.27 0.06 -4.77
CA THR A 140 17.87 -0.78 -5.91
C THR A 140 17.02 -1.96 -5.45
N GLY A 141 16.24 -2.47 -6.39
CA GLY A 141 15.46 -3.68 -6.21
C GLY A 141 14.09 -3.44 -5.59
N MET A 142 13.36 -4.54 -5.43
CA MET A 142 11.99 -4.56 -4.96
C MET A 142 11.82 -5.65 -3.90
N GLU A 143 11.05 -5.37 -2.86
CA GLU A 143 10.70 -6.39 -1.86
C GLU A 143 9.42 -7.09 -2.28
N LEU A 144 9.54 -8.35 -2.70
CA LEU A 144 8.46 -9.14 -3.30
C LEU A 144 8.31 -10.49 -2.60
N ILE A 145 7.12 -11.08 -2.72
CA ILE A 145 6.80 -12.41 -2.20
C ILE A 145 5.67 -13.02 -3.04
N GLY A 146 5.70 -14.34 -3.24
CA GLY A 146 4.65 -15.07 -3.92
C GLY A 146 4.70 -14.96 -5.45
N SER A 147 3.55 -15.15 -6.11
CA SER A 147 3.44 -15.09 -7.58
C SER A 147 3.44 -13.64 -8.06
N ILE A 148 4.40 -13.30 -8.92
CA ILE A 148 4.62 -11.97 -9.47
C ILE A 148 4.50 -12.04 -10.99
N ASP A 149 3.70 -11.12 -11.54
CA ASP A 149 3.73 -10.77 -12.96
C ASP A 149 4.57 -9.51 -13.13
N PHE A 150 5.68 -9.62 -13.86
CA PHE A 150 6.68 -8.57 -14.03
C PHE A 150 6.81 -8.21 -15.50
N SER A 151 6.71 -6.92 -15.80
CA SER A 151 7.01 -6.36 -17.12
C SER A 151 8.06 -5.25 -17.02
N ILE A 152 8.97 -5.22 -17.99
CA ILE A 152 9.95 -4.14 -18.17
C ILE A 152 9.97 -3.69 -19.64
N SER A 153 9.76 -2.40 -19.84
CA SER A 153 9.78 -1.74 -21.16
C SER A 153 11.07 -0.95 -21.33
N ILE A 154 12.03 -1.51 -22.08
CA ILE A 154 13.36 -0.94 -22.27
C ILE A 154 13.31 0.04 -23.46
N PRO A 155 13.59 1.34 -23.27
CA PRO A 155 13.64 2.29 -24.39
C PRO A 155 14.79 1.91 -25.35
N ASN A 156 14.53 2.04 -26.65
CA ASN A 156 15.51 1.77 -27.69
C ASN A 156 15.95 3.06 -28.40
N LYS A 157 17.13 3.00 -29.05
CA LYS A 157 17.75 4.14 -29.73
C LYS A 157 16.90 4.73 -30.87
N ASN A 158 15.89 4.00 -31.35
CA ASN A 158 15.01 4.40 -32.45
C ASN A 158 13.73 5.11 -31.98
N GLY A 159 13.61 5.41 -30.69
CA GLY A 159 12.45 6.12 -30.12
C GLY A 159 11.24 5.23 -29.82
N GLY A 160 11.40 3.91 -29.84
CA GLY A 160 10.41 2.95 -29.33
C GLY A 160 10.88 2.29 -28.02
N SER A 161 10.18 1.25 -27.59
CA SER A 161 10.62 0.38 -26.50
C SER A 161 10.48 -1.09 -26.88
N ILE A 162 11.22 -1.95 -26.18
CA ILE A 162 11.08 -3.41 -26.23
C ILE A 162 10.59 -3.85 -24.86
N GLU A 163 9.45 -4.55 -24.84
CA GLU A 163 8.83 -5.03 -23.62
C GLU A 163 9.12 -6.51 -23.40
N TYR A 164 9.50 -6.84 -22.17
CA TYR A 164 9.63 -8.20 -21.69
C TYR A 164 8.68 -8.42 -20.53
N GLU A 165 7.92 -9.51 -20.57
CA GLU A 165 6.95 -9.88 -19.54
C GLU A 165 7.20 -11.32 -19.10
N ARG A 166 7.13 -11.58 -17.79
CA ARG A 166 7.23 -12.94 -17.23
C ARG A 166 6.56 -13.02 -15.88
N LYS A 167 5.91 -14.16 -15.67
CA LYS A 167 5.43 -14.60 -14.36
C LYS A 167 6.45 -15.51 -13.67
N PHE A 168 6.69 -15.29 -12.38
CA PHE A 168 7.55 -16.13 -11.56
C PHE A 168 7.11 -16.10 -10.09
N TYR A 169 7.63 -17.04 -9.32
CA TYR A 169 7.38 -17.12 -7.87
C TYR A 169 8.60 -16.60 -7.12
N VAL A 170 8.37 -15.84 -6.05
CA VAL A 170 9.42 -15.29 -5.18
C VAL A 170 9.26 -15.90 -3.79
N ASP A 171 10.23 -16.71 -3.38
CA ASP A 171 10.39 -17.27 -2.03
C ASP A 171 11.86 -17.21 -1.55
N GLU A 172 12.71 -16.55 -2.33
CA GLU A 172 14.10 -16.26 -2.03
C GLU A 172 14.56 -15.02 -2.81
N PRO A 173 15.74 -14.44 -2.50
CA PRO A 173 16.30 -13.34 -3.28
C PRO A 173 16.58 -13.74 -4.73
N LEU A 174 16.16 -12.92 -5.69
CA LEU A 174 16.31 -13.16 -7.12
C LEU A 174 17.02 -12.00 -7.83
N SER A 175 17.67 -12.32 -8.94
CA SER A 175 18.21 -11.37 -9.91
C SER A 175 17.54 -11.58 -11.26
N ILE A 176 17.08 -10.48 -11.85
CA ILE A 176 16.42 -10.42 -13.16
C ILE A 176 17.28 -9.57 -14.09
N THR A 177 17.60 -10.10 -15.27
CA THR A 177 18.27 -9.32 -16.32
C THR A 177 17.43 -9.37 -17.58
N ALA A 178 17.01 -8.20 -18.07
CA ALA A 178 16.34 -8.04 -19.35
C ALA A 178 17.29 -7.33 -20.31
N GLN A 179 17.66 -7.99 -21.40
CA GLN A 179 18.60 -7.50 -22.38
C GLN A 179 18.02 -7.56 -23.79
N ILE A 180 18.09 -6.44 -24.51
CA ILE A 180 17.64 -6.38 -25.91
C ILE A 180 18.38 -7.43 -26.75
N GLY A 181 17.64 -8.30 -27.44
CA GLY A 181 18.19 -9.35 -28.29
C GLY A 181 18.43 -10.69 -27.58
N GLU A 182 18.74 -10.68 -26.28
CA GLU A 182 18.96 -11.90 -25.48
C GLU A 182 17.71 -12.34 -24.69
N GLY A 183 16.78 -11.41 -24.43
CA GLY A 183 15.55 -11.70 -23.71
C GLY A 183 15.66 -11.38 -22.21
N MET A 184 14.83 -12.06 -21.41
CA MET A 184 14.81 -11.89 -19.95
C MET A 184 15.21 -13.17 -19.24
N THR A 185 16.12 -13.07 -18.28
CA THR A 185 16.60 -14.17 -17.44
C THR A 185 16.29 -13.89 -15.98
N ILE A 186 16.03 -14.96 -15.22
CA ILE A 186 15.78 -14.91 -13.77
C ILE A 186 16.65 -15.99 -13.14
N SER A 187 17.39 -15.62 -12.11
CA SER A 187 18.28 -16.51 -11.37
C SER A 187 18.24 -16.21 -9.87
N SER A 188 18.35 -17.23 -9.04
CA SER A 188 18.54 -17.07 -7.60
C SER A 188 19.87 -16.37 -7.30
N VAL A 189 19.88 -15.48 -6.32
CA VAL A 189 21.13 -14.88 -5.83
C VAL A 189 21.77 -15.89 -4.89
N GLU A 190 22.81 -16.59 -5.34
CA GLU A 190 23.59 -17.43 -4.43
C GLU A 190 24.05 -16.58 -3.25
N LYS A 191 23.75 -17.02 -2.02
CA LYS A 191 24.23 -16.39 -0.80
C LYS A 191 25.76 -16.47 -0.82
N LYS A 192 26.41 -15.42 -1.33
CA LYS A 192 27.86 -15.27 -1.25
C LYS A 192 28.20 -15.27 0.24
N SER A 193 28.81 -16.36 0.71
CA SER A 193 29.23 -16.52 2.09
C SER A 193 30.09 -15.31 2.45
N THR A 194 29.57 -14.46 3.34
CA THR A 194 30.31 -13.31 3.86
C THR A 194 31.43 -13.86 4.75
N GLU A 195 32.58 -14.17 4.16
CA GLU A 195 33.81 -14.22 4.93
C GLU A 195 34.05 -12.81 5.48
N THR A 196 33.87 -12.68 6.79
CA THR A 196 34.26 -11.52 7.59
C THR A 196 35.74 -11.23 7.33
N GLN A 197 36.04 -10.33 6.39
CA GLN A 197 37.34 -9.68 6.35
C GLN A 197 37.42 -8.75 7.55
N GLU A 198 38.19 -9.18 8.54
CA GLU A 198 38.65 -8.43 9.69
C GLU A 198 39.33 -7.14 9.20
N MET A 199 38.57 -6.04 9.17
CA MET A 199 39.14 -4.73 8.88
C MET A 199 40.08 -4.33 10.02
N THR A 200 41.38 -4.37 9.74
CA THR A 200 42.40 -3.76 10.58
C THR A 200 42.15 -2.25 10.63
N PRO A 201 42.10 -1.60 11.82
CA PRO A 201 41.84 -0.16 11.89
C PRO A 201 43.03 0.61 11.32
N VAL A 202 42.78 1.44 10.31
CA VAL A 202 43.73 2.46 9.86
C VAL A 202 43.52 3.72 10.70
N GLU A 203 44.54 4.13 11.45
CA GLU A 203 44.59 5.41 12.15
C GLU A 203 44.37 6.56 11.16
N THR A 204 43.32 7.36 11.39
CA THR A 204 43.04 8.59 10.63
C THR A 204 43.39 9.80 11.49
N THR A 205 44.42 10.53 11.05
CA THR A 205 44.91 11.77 11.64
C THR A 205 43.90 12.91 11.49
N ALA A 206 43.67 13.64 12.57
CA ALA A 206 42.75 14.77 12.68
C ALA A 206 43.12 15.94 11.76
N GLY A 207 42.15 16.41 10.97
CA GLY A 207 42.16 17.69 10.28
C GLY A 207 40.96 18.52 10.74
N THR A 208 41.22 19.46 11.64
CA THR A 208 40.26 20.47 12.12
C THR A 208 40.10 21.56 11.08
N SER A 209 38.87 21.80 10.62
CA SER A 209 38.48 23.01 9.89
C SER A 209 37.19 23.58 10.48
N GLU A 210 37.28 24.81 10.99
CA GLU A 210 36.17 25.65 11.44
C GLU A 210 35.22 26.01 10.29
N PRO A 211 33.90 26.11 10.53
CA PRO A 211 33.02 26.87 9.66
C PRO A 211 32.75 28.28 10.23
N THR A 212 33.12 29.26 9.43
CA THR A 212 32.76 30.69 9.53
C THR A 212 31.25 30.90 9.42
N VAL A 213 30.70 31.68 10.35
CA VAL A 213 29.30 32.14 10.38
C VAL A 213 29.17 33.48 9.65
N GLU A 214 28.21 33.60 8.73
CA GLU A 214 27.71 34.89 8.24
C GLU A 214 26.21 34.80 7.86
N PRO A 215 25.47 35.93 7.80
CA PRO A 215 24.13 36.02 8.36
C PRO A 215 23.00 36.02 7.34
N SER A 216 21.82 35.68 7.87
CA SER A 216 20.48 35.81 7.29
C SER A 216 20.17 37.20 6.72
N PRO A 217 19.28 37.27 5.70
CA PRO A 217 18.21 38.24 5.82
C PRO A 217 16.82 37.79 5.35
N LYS A 218 15.85 38.35 6.08
CA LYS A 218 14.53 38.88 5.67
C LYS A 218 13.41 37.92 5.24
N ALA A 219 12.48 37.81 6.19
CA ALA A 219 11.06 37.54 5.97
C ALA A 219 10.41 38.56 5.02
N THR A 220 9.51 38.08 4.15
CA THR A 220 8.55 38.87 3.39
C THR A 220 7.17 38.23 3.57
N GLU A 221 6.22 39.05 4.06
CA GLU A 221 4.80 38.75 4.19
C GLU A 221 4.05 38.97 2.86
N ALA A 222 3.09 38.09 2.56
CA ALA A 222 1.87 38.36 1.79
C ALA A 222 0.91 37.17 2.05
N SER A 223 -0.23 37.29 2.74
CA SER A 223 -1.51 37.89 2.30
C SER A 223 -1.96 37.34 0.94
N GLY A 224 -3.08 36.63 0.74
CA GLY A 224 -4.23 36.24 1.55
C GLY A 224 -5.26 35.50 0.66
N SER A 225 -6.48 35.34 1.17
CA SER A 225 -7.73 34.92 0.49
C SER A 225 -8.12 33.43 0.57
N LEU A 226 -8.85 33.10 1.65
CA LEU A 226 -9.74 31.95 1.75
C LEU A 226 -11.11 32.30 1.17
N THR A 227 -11.49 31.66 0.06
CA THR A 227 -12.86 31.74 -0.48
C THR A 227 -13.67 30.58 0.08
N THR A 228 -14.52 30.86 1.06
CA THR A 228 -15.54 29.94 1.58
C THR A 228 -16.74 29.92 0.62
N ARG A 229 -17.06 28.74 0.09
CA ARG A 229 -18.22 28.51 -0.78
C ARG A 229 -19.36 27.89 0.06
N PRO A 230 -20.60 28.41 0.00
CA PRO A 230 -21.69 27.88 0.81
C PRO A 230 -22.21 26.52 0.30
N PRO A 231 -22.81 25.70 1.19
CA PRO A 231 -23.34 24.39 0.84
C PRO A 231 -24.59 24.52 -0.04
N ARG A 232 -24.64 23.69 -1.09
CA ARG A 232 -25.77 23.58 -2.00
C ARG A 232 -26.79 22.60 -1.42
N THR A 233 -27.97 23.11 -1.06
CA THR A 233 -29.16 22.32 -0.71
C THR A 233 -29.59 21.48 -1.92
N GLN A 234 -29.58 20.16 -1.78
CA GLN A 234 -30.24 19.25 -2.73
C GLN A 234 -31.66 18.97 -2.24
N THR A 235 -32.63 19.45 -3.01
CA THR A 235 -34.05 19.12 -2.89
C THR A 235 -34.25 17.69 -3.39
N GLY A 236 -34.75 16.80 -2.52
CA GLY A 236 -35.05 15.43 -2.86
C GLY A 236 -36.24 15.33 -3.81
N ASN A 237 -36.09 14.53 -4.86
CA ASN A 237 -37.20 13.91 -5.57
C ASN A 237 -37.26 12.46 -5.10
N GLU A 238 -38.25 12.14 -4.28
CA GLU A 238 -38.62 10.77 -3.95
C GLU A 238 -39.19 10.11 -5.21
N THR A 239 -38.41 9.21 -5.79
CA THR A 239 -38.93 8.20 -6.71
C THR A 239 -38.82 6.87 -6.00
N SER A 240 -39.95 6.32 -5.56
CA SER A 240 -40.04 4.95 -5.03
C SER A 240 -39.65 3.95 -6.12
N GLN A 241 -38.36 3.64 -6.18
CA GLN A 241 -37.89 2.38 -6.75
C GLN A 241 -37.91 1.34 -5.65
N ASN A 242 -38.27 0.13 -6.04
CA ASN A 242 -38.36 -1.05 -5.19
C ASN A 242 -36.91 -1.44 -4.83
N ASP A 243 -36.29 -0.67 -3.94
CA ASP A 243 -34.90 -0.80 -3.54
C ASP A 243 -34.74 -2.11 -2.79
N LYS A 244 -34.20 -3.10 -3.48
CA LYS A 244 -33.58 -4.25 -2.86
C LYS A 244 -32.37 -3.70 -2.11
N VAL A 245 -32.58 -3.22 -0.89
CA VAL A 245 -31.55 -2.60 -0.04
C VAL A 245 -30.35 -3.54 -0.05
N GLU A 246 -29.30 -3.15 -0.79
CA GLU A 246 -28.08 -3.92 -0.85
C GLU A 246 -27.52 -3.92 0.57
N ARG A 247 -27.65 -5.07 1.24
CA ARG A 247 -27.13 -5.21 2.60
C ARG A 247 -25.62 -5.00 2.53
N ARG A 248 -25.13 -4.09 3.37
CA ARG A 248 -23.70 -3.78 3.51
C ARG A 248 -23.05 -4.80 4.45
N GLY A 249 -21.84 -5.21 4.12
CA GLY A 249 -20.95 -5.98 4.99
C GLY A 249 -19.78 -5.11 5.44
N PHE A 250 -19.06 -5.59 6.45
CA PHE A 250 -17.81 -4.98 6.91
C PHE A 250 -16.75 -6.06 7.06
N PHE A 251 -15.54 -5.78 6.59
CA PHE A 251 -14.34 -6.54 6.89
C PHE A 251 -13.57 -5.88 8.02
N SER A 252 -13.11 -6.69 8.96
CA SER A 252 -12.14 -6.31 9.98
C SER A 252 -11.20 -7.46 10.31
N ASN A 253 -10.03 -7.17 10.85
CA ASN A 253 -9.15 -8.15 11.52
C ASN A 253 -9.01 -7.84 13.01
N ASP A 254 -9.99 -7.14 13.58
CA ASP A 254 -10.05 -6.80 14.99
C ASP A 254 -10.72 -7.95 15.73
N SER A 255 -10.01 -8.54 16.69
CA SER A 255 -10.48 -9.66 17.50
C SER A 255 -11.65 -9.32 18.45
N ALA A 256 -12.28 -8.16 18.29
CA ALA A 256 -13.43 -7.72 19.07
C ALA A 256 -14.75 -8.26 18.47
N GLY A 257 -14.96 -9.57 18.61
CA GLY A 257 -16.30 -10.16 18.54
C GLY A 257 -17.24 -9.72 19.67
N GLU A 258 -16.75 -8.97 20.68
CA GLU A 258 -17.53 -8.68 21.89
C GLU A 258 -17.94 -7.20 22.08
N GLU A 259 -17.29 -6.23 21.44
CA GLU A 259 -17.65 -4.80 21.66
C GLU A 259 -18.74 -4.26 20.72
N PHE A 260 -19.13 -5.01 19.69
CA PHE A 260 -20.07 -4.53 18.65
C PHE A 260 -21.49 -5.12 18.70
N GLU A 261 -21.80 -6.11 19.54
CA GLU A 261 -23.20 -6.53 19.73
C GLU A 261 -24.05 -5.38 20.30
N ALA A 262 -23.48 -4.55 21.19
CA ALA A 262 -24.23 -3.45 21.80
C ALA A 262 -24.51 -2.26 20.86
N LEU A 263 -23.73 -2.05 19.80
CA LEU A 263 -23.93 -0.92 18.87
C LEU A 263 -24.55 -1.33 17.53
N SER A 264 -24.59 -2.63 17.22
CA SER A 264 -25.24 -3.13 16.01
C SER A 264 -26.69 -3.55 16.23
N ASP A 265 -27.12 -3.69 17.49
CA ASP A 265 -28.52 -3.97 17.81
C ASP A 265 -29.38 -2.67 17.75
N PRO A 266 -30.33 -2.57 16.79
CA PRO A 266 -31.24 -1.42 16.71
C PRO A 266 -32.07 -1.23 17.98
N PHE A 267 -32.30 -2.27 18.78
CA PHE A 267 -32.97 -2.14 20.07
C PHE A 267 -32.10 -1.43 21.10
N VAL A 268 -30.80 -1.74 21.18
CA VAL A 268 -29.88 -1.07 22.11
C VAL A 268 -29.69 0.41 21.72
N LEU A 269 -29.57 0.70 20.42
CA LEU A 269 -29.54 2.07 19.90
C LEU A 269 -30.82 2.86 20.23
N THR A 270 -31.99 2.23 20.08
CA THR A 270 -33.28 2.86 20.40
C THR A 270 -33.40 3.14 21.89
N VAL A 271 -33.06 2.17 22.74
CA VAL A 271 -33.13 2.32 24.21
C VAL A 271 -32.13 3.37 24.71
N ALA A 272 -30.89 3.38 24.19
CA ALA A 272 -29.90 4.39 24.53
C ALA A 272 -30.36 5.80 24.11
N GLY A 273 -30.95 5.94 22.92
CA GLY A 273 -31.54 7.20 22.45
C GLY A 273 -32.68 7.69 23.35
N PHE A 274 -33.56 6.79 23.81
CA PHE A 274 -34.62 7.14 24.75
C PHE A 274 -34.09 7.55 26.13
N ALA A 275 -33.07 6.86 26.65
CA ALA A 275 -32.47 7.20 27.93
C ALA A 275 -31.80 8.58 27.92
N LEU A 276 -31.08 8.92 26.84
CA LEU A 276 -30.49 10.25 26.66
C LEU A 276 -31.55 11.35 26.55
N SER A 277 -32.66 11.07 25.85
CA SER A 277 -33.80 11.99 25.76
C SER A 277 -34.43 12.27 27.13
N ALA A 278 -34.66 11.24 27.94
CA ALA A 278 -35.22 11.37 29.28
C ALA A 278 -34.28 12.16 30.22
N CYS A 279 -32.97 11.89 30.18
CA CYS A 279 -31.97 12.63 30.95
C CYS A 279 -31.89 14.11 30.53
N GLY A 280 -32.02 14.41 29.24
CA GLY A 280 -32.07 15.79 28.74
C GLY A 280 -33.27 16.57 29.30
N ILE A 281 -34.45 15.95 29.36
CA ILE A 281 -35.66 16.56 29.93
C ILE A 281 -35.51 16.76 31.45
N ALA A 282 -35.00 15.76 32.17
CA ALA A 282 -34.76 15.87 33.61
C ALA A 282 -33.76 16.99 33.96
N HIS A 283 -32.70 17.14 33.16
CA HIS A 283 -31.70 18.19 33.33
C HIS A 283 -32.28 19.60 33.06
N GLN A 284 -33.21 19.75 32.09
CA GLN A 284 -33.91 21.02 31.86
C GLN A 284 -34.87 21.37 33.00
N LEU A 285 -35.51 20.38 33.63
CA LEU A 285 -36.38 20.61 34.78
C LEU A 285 -35.60 21.06 36.03
N ILE A 286 -34.36 20.58 36.23
CA ILE A 286 -33.52 20.95 37.39
C ILE A 286 -32.90 22.36 37.23
N ARG A 287 -32.62 22.81 36.00
CA ARG A 287 -32.08 24.15 35.75
C ARG A 287 -33.13 25.24 35.56
N GLY A 288 -34.41 24.88 35.46
CA GLY A 288 -35.52 25.79 35.20
C GLY A 288 -36.31 26.26 36.43
N SER A 289 -35.87 25.91 37.65
CA SER A 289 -36.51 26.30 38.92
C SER A 289 -35.67 27.25 39.74
#